data_AF-A0A958ZVK7-F1
#
_entry.id   AF-A0A958ZVK7-F1
#
_cell.length_a   1.000
_cell.length_b   1.000
_cell.length_c   1.000
_cell.angle_alpha   90.00
_cell.angle_beta   90.00
_cell.angle_gamma   90.00
#
_symmetry.space_group_name_H-M   'P 1'
#
loop_
_entity.id
_entity.type
_entity.pdbx_description
1 polymer ?
#
loop_
_entity_poly.entity_id
_entity_poly.type
_entity_poly.pdbx_seq_one_letter_code
_entity_poly.pdbx_strand_id
1 'polypeptide(L)'
;MKTQQGLDQFVADKWDKKLSGSIGYLCHSASIGSDYTHGIALLKKLFGSRLKKVFSPQHGLFADVQDNMKESEHFFHPHFQLPVYSLYSETRSPTPEMLEGIDYLVIDLQDVGTRVYTYIYTIALAMQACAEKNIEVVILDRPNPIGGEKIEGNILEPEFASFVGMFPIPMRHGLTIGEFAQLVKKYFDIDCRLTVIHLKNWKRSYYFDETGLPWVLPSPNLPSLETAIIYPGSVLFEATTISEGRGTVKSLETIGHPHIKPFEWVQRLLQKFEEYELKGFALRPLYFKPTFNKFAGEACGGFQVHVTDRSEFKPWSVGQVLMKELMGLLPNHFRWTNPPYEYEFKKLPIDIINGTNKLREWVEHNGTYLELLQMELEGRNEYLNKIDSILLYK
;
A
#
# COMPACT_ATOMS: atom_id res chain seq x y z
N MET A 1 13.02 0.59 23.16
CA MET A 1 11.67 0.55 23.77
C MET A 1 10.69 0.13 22.70
N LYS A 2 9.71 -0.72 23.01
CA LYS A 2 8.66 -1.13 22.06
C LYS A 2 7.83 0.09 21.62
N THR A 3 7.51 0.16 20.33
CA THR A 3 6.60 1.16 19.77
C THR A 3 5.20 0.99 20.35
N GLN A 4 4.53 2.09 20.69
CA GLN A 4 3.11 2.10 21.03
C GLN A 4 2.35 2.73 19.88
N GLN A 5 1.48 1.95 19.26
CA GLN A 5 0.66 2.35 18.11
C GLN A 5 -0.57 3.17 18.54
N GLY A 6 -1.19 3.87 17.60
CA GLY A 6 -2.33 4.74 17.85
C GLY A 6 -3.49 4.02 18.57
N LEU A 7 -3.80 2.78 18.22
CA LEU A 7 -4.84 1.98 18.88
C LEU A 7 -4.55 1.71 20.36
N ASP A 8 -3.32 1.31 20.70
CA ASP A 8 -2.95 1.03 22.09
C ASP A 8 -3.05 2.30 22.95
N GLN A 9 -2.62 3.42 22.38
CA GLN A 9 -2.68 4.74 23.00
C GLN A 9 -4.11 5.23 23.19
N PHE A 10 -4.94 5.02 22.17
CA PHE A 10 -6.35 5.38 22.19
C PHE A 10 -7.13 4.65 23.30
N VAL A 11 -6.81 3.38 23.53
CA VAL A 11 -7.37 2.59 24.63
C VAL A 11 -6.78 3.02 25.98
N ALA A 12 -5.46 3.15 26.09
CA ALA A 12 -4.78 3.50 27.33
C ALA A 12 -5.23 4.88 27.88
N ASP A 13 -5.40 5.85 26.98
CA ASP A 13 -5.77 7.22 27.32
C ASP A 13 -7.29 7.42 27.50
N LYS A 14 -8.09 6.34 27.43
CA LYS A 14 -9.55 6.34 27.67
C LYS A 14 -10.28 7.39 26.83
N TRP A 15 -10.11 7.30 25.51
CA TRP A 15 -10.71 8.26 24.57
C TRP A 15 -12.25 8.24 24.55
N ASP A 16 -12.91 7.23 25.14
CA ASP A 16 -14.34 7.26 25.44
C ASP A 16 -14.76 8.45 26.30
N LYS A 17 -13.86 8.96 27.14
CA LYS A 17 -14.11 10.14 27.97
C LYS A 17 -13.88 11.46 27.25
N LYS A 18 -13.17 11.42 26.11
CA LYS A 18 -12.81 12.61 25.32
C LYS A 18 -13.77 12.82 24.15
N LEU A 19 -14.28 11.73 23.57
CA LEU A 19 -15.29 11.76 22.52
C LEU A 19 -16.64 11.45 23.14
N SER A 20 -17.60 12.38 23.10
CA SER A 20 -18.94 12.21 23.70
C SER A 20 -19.97 11.59 22.76
N GLY A 21 -19.71 11.59 21.45
CA GLY A 21 -20.65 11.19 20.40
C GLY A 21 -20.58 9.72 19.98
N SER A 22 -21.29 9.42 18.89
CA SER A 22 -21.35 8.14 18.20
C SER A 22 -20.15 7.93 17.27
N ILE A 23 -19.66 6.70 17.21
CA ILE A 23 -18.41 6.33 16.56
C ILE A 23 -18.70 5.42 15.36
N GLY A 24 -18.19 5.80 14.20
CA GLY A 24 -17.88 4.89 13.10
C GLY A 24 -16.43 4.45 13.17
N TYR A 25 -16.12 3.22 12.74
CA TYR A 25 -14.76 2.69 12.77
C TYR A 25 -14.35 2.09 11.43
N LEU A 26 -13.37 2.70 10.76
CA LEU A 26 -12.75 2.19 9.54
C LEU A 26 -11.53 1.34 9.90
N CYS A 27 -11.59 0.03 9.63
CA CYS A 27 -10.58 -0.94 10.02
C CYS A 27 -10.50 -2.13 9.07
N HIS A 28 -9.50 -2.98 9.26
CA HIS A 28 -9.35 -4.26 8.57
C HIS A 28 -8.64 -5.29 9.47
N SER A 29 -8.31 -6.45 8.92
CA SER A 29 -7.74 -7.59 9.65
C SER A 29 -6.52 -7.25 10.51
N ALA A 30 -5.61 -6.40 10.02
CA ALA A 30 -4.40 -5.99 10.75
C ALA A 30 -4.62 -4.83 11.73
N SER A 31 -5.87 -4.36 11.90
CA SER A 31 -6.25 -3.37 12.91
C SER A 31 -6.34 -4.01 14.29
N ILE A 32 -5.21 -4.51 14.80
CA ILE A 32 -5.11 -5.20 16.09
C ILE A 32 -4.30 -4.36 17.10
N GLY A 33 -4.56 -4.59 18.39
CA GLY A 33 -3.75 -4.11 19.50
C GLY A 33 -2.42 -4.87 19.62
N SER A 34 -1.51 -4.37 20.45
CA SER A 34 -0.24 -5.06 20.78
C SER A 34 -0.43 -6.46 21.39
N ASP A 35 -1.64 -6.77 21.87
CA ASP A 35 -2.06 -8.01 22.51
C ASP A 35 -2.83 -8.97 21.56
N TYR A 36 -2.83 -8.69 20.25
CA TYR A 36 -3.59 -9.42 19.22
C TYR A 36 -5.11 -9.27 19.29
N THR A 37 -5.63 -8.40 20.15
CA THR A 37 -7.08 -8.12 20.18
C THR A 37 -7.46 -7.24 19.00
N HIS A 38 -8.45 -7.66 18.21
CA HIS A 38 -8.96 -6.87 17.09
C HIS A 38 -9.58 -5.55 17.56
N GLY A 39 -9.34 -4.46 16.82
CA GLY A 39 -9.74 -3.11 17.17
C GLY A 39 -11.25 -2.95 17.37
N ILE A 40 -12.09 -3.69 16.62
CA ILE A 40 -13.55 -3.70 16.85
C ILE A 40 -13.88 -4.13 18.29
N ALA A 41 -13.23 -5.17 18.81
CA ALA A 41 -13.47 -5.64 20.17
C ALA A 41 -13.00 -4.60 21.21
N LEU A 42 -11.86 -3.95 20.97
CA LEU A 42 -11.34 -2.89 21.83
C LEU A 42 -12.26 -1.66 21.84
N LEU A 43 -12.68 -1.17 20.67
CA LEU A 43 -13.59 -0.02 20.56
C LEU A 43 -14.99 -0.36 21.08
N LYS A 44 -15.50 -1.58 20.88
CA LYS A 44 -16.78 -2.01 21.45
C LYS A 44 -16.73 -2.00 22.97
N LYS A 45 -15.63 -2.47 23.57
CA LYS A 45 -15.40 -2.43 25.03
C LYS A 45 -15.31 -0.98 25.54
N LEU A 46 -14.68 -0.10 24.77
CA LEU A 46 -14.42 1.29 25.16
C LEU A 46 -15.67 2.18 25.01
N PHE A 47 -16.42 2.04 23.91
CA PHE A 47 -17.54 2.92 23.56
C PHE A 47 -18.93 2.28 23.77
N GLY A 48 -19.02 0.96 23.95
CA GLY A 48 -20.27 0.25 24.17
C GLY A 48 -21.26 0.45 23.01
N SER A 49 -22.43 0.99 23.33
CA SER A 49 -23.50 1.28 22.36
C SER A 49 -23.23 2.50 21.48
N ARG A 50 -22.18 3.28 21.75
CA ARG A 50 -21.76 4.43 20.92
C ARG A 50 -20.95 4.00 19.71
N LEU A 51 -20.34 2.82 19.69
CA LEU A 51 -19.83 2.25 18.44
C LEU A 51 -21.02 1.79 17.61
N LYS A 52 -21.30 2.48 16.50
CA LYS A 52 -22.50 2.29 15.70
C LYS A 52 -22.28 1.48 14.44
N LYS A 53 -21.14 1.69 13.76
CA LYS A 53 -20.91 1.20 12.41
C LYS A 53 -19.44 0.88 12.21
N VAL A 54 -19.15 -0.12 11.38
CA VAL A 54 -17.81 -0.46 10.91
C VAL A 54 -17.74 -0.22 9.42
N PHE A 55 -16.58 0.23 8.95
CA PHE A 55 -16.25 0.39 7.54
C PHE A 55 -15.01 -0.45 7.23
N SER A 56 -14.97 -1.09 6.07
CA SER A 56 -13.82 -1.88 5.61
C SER A 56 -13.28 -1.36 4.26
N PRO A 57 -11.96 -1.37 4.03
CA PRO A 57 -11.36 -0.97 2.77
C PRO A 57 -11.36 -2.13 1.75
N GLN A 58 -10.53 -2.02 0.71
CA GLN A 58 -10.20 -3.11 -0.22
C GLN A 58 -9.74 -4.38 0.53
N HIS A 59 -10.09 -5.55 -0.01
CA HIS A 59 -9.92 -6.90 0.57
C HIS A 59 -10.90 -7.28 1.69
N GLY A 60 -11.85 -6.39 2.03
CA GLY A 60 -12.86 -6.67 3.05
C GLY A 60 -12.33 -6.54 4.48
N LEU A 61 -13.21 -6.75 5.46
CA LEU A 61 -12.88 -6.55 6.88
C LEU A 61 -11.80 -7.52 7.37
N PHE A 62 -11.78 -8.76 6.87
CA PHE A 62 -10.88 -9.82 7.35
C PHE A 62 -9.77 -10.17 6.38
N ALA A 63 -9.56 -9.36 5.33
CA ALA A 63 -8.63 -9.66 4.24
C ALA A 63 -8.92 -11.04 3.60
N ASP A 64 -10.19 -11.38 3.43
CA ASP A 64 -10.68 -12.64 2.86
C ASP A 64 -11.08 -12.52 1.39
N VAL A 65 -11.02 -11.31 0.82
CA VAL A 65 -11.31 -11.06 -0.60
C VAL A 65 -10.03 -10.84 -1.39
N GLN A 66 -9.90 -11.58 -2.50
CA GLN A 66 -8.74 -11.54 -3.41
C GLN A 66 -8.61 -10.20 -4.15
N ASP A 67 -7.46 -9.99 -4.81
CA ASP A 67 -7.15 -8.79 -5.59
C ASP A 67 -7.99 -8.62 -6.87
N ASN A 68 -7.86 -7.42 -7.47
CA ASN A 68 -8.35 -7.02 -8.79
C ASN A 68 -9.88 -6.94 -8.92
N MET A 69 -10.45 -5.80 -8.49
CA MET A 69 -11.88 -5.44 -8.66
C MET A 69 -12.88 -6.48 -8.13
N LYS A 70 -12.49 -7.27 -7.13
CA LYS A 70 -13.43 -8.11 -6.38
C LYS A 70 -14.06 -7.28 -5.27
N GLU A 71 -15.31 -6.92 -5.49
CA GLU A 71 -16.12 -6.19 -4.51
C GLU A 71 -16.36 -7.05 -3.26
N SER A 72 -16.49 -6.40 -2.12
CA SER A 72 -16.87 -7.03 -0.85
C SER A 72 -18.23 -6.48 -0.43
N GLU A 73 -19.18 -7.34 -0.13
CA GLU A 73 -20.55 -6.91 0.19
C GLU A 73 -20.63 -6.27 1.59
N HIS A 74 -21.67 -5.46 1.79
CA HIS A 74 -22.07 -5.03 3.12
C HIS A 74 -22.67 -6.20 3.90
N PHE A 75 -22.49 -6.23 5.21
CA PHE A 75 -23.09 -7.27 6.05
C PHE A 75 -23.33 -6.80 7.48
N PHE A 76 -24.11 -7.58 8.24
CA PHE A 76 -24.27 -7.38 9.66
C PHE A 76 -23.37 -8.37 10.42
N HIS A 77 -22.42 -7.86 11.20
CA HIS A 77 -21.48 -8.71 11.92
C HIS A 77 -22.20 -9.45 13.06
N PRO A 78 -22.30 -10.80 13.03
CA PRO A 78 -23.15 -11.54 13.96
C PRO A 78 -22.65 -11.48 15.41
N HIS A 79 -21.33 -11.53 15.63
CA HIS A 79 -20.74 -11.45 16.97
C HIS A 79 -20.79 -10.03 17.58
N PHE A 80 -20.31 -9.01 16.86
CA PHE A 80 -20.28 -7.63 17.38
C PHE A 80 -21.62 -6.90 17.32
N GLN A 81 -22.59 -7.44 16.56
CA GLN A 81 -23.90 -6.85 16.31
C GLN A 81 -23.80 -5.42 15.77
N LEU A 82 -23.00 -5.24 14.71
CA LEU A 82 -22.76 -3.97 14.06
C LEU A 82 -22.94 -4.12 12.53
N PRO A 83 -23.53 -3.14 11.85
CA PRO A 83 -23.43 -3.07 10.39
C PRO A 83 -21.98 -2.81 9.96
N VAL A 84 -21.57 -3.49 8.91
CA VAL A 84 -20.27 -3.34 8.25
C VAL A 84 -20.52 -2.88 6.82
N TYR A 85 -20.00 -1.71 6.48
CA TYR A 85 -20.06 -1.13 5.14
C TYR A 85 -18.72 -1.31 4.44
N SER A 86 -18.75 -1.84 3.22
CA SER A 86 -17.55 -1.96 2.40
C SER A 86 -17.34 -0.71 1.55
N LEU A 87 -16.18 -0.09 1.70
CA LEU A 87 -15.69 1.02 0.88
C LEU A 87 -14.90 0.51 -0.33
N TYR A 88 -15.20 -0.72 -0.77
CA TYR A 88 -14.68 -1.30 -1.99
C TYR A 88 -15.76 -2.11 -2.73
N SER A 89 -17.03 -1.86 -2.39
CA SER A 89 -18.22 -2.35 -3.09
C SER A 89 -18.61 -1.36 -4.19
N GLU A 90 -19.87 -0.95 -4.29
CA GLU A 90 -20.36 0.06 -5.23
C GLU A 90 -19.70 1.44 -5.06
N THR A 91 -19.14 1.73 -3.87
CA THR A 91 -18.49 3.00 -3.55
C THR A 91 -17.10 2.80 -2.94
N ARG A 92 -16.21 3.78 -3.18
CA ARG A 92 -14.84 3.84 -2.61
C ARG A 92 -14.72 4.88 -1.51
N SER A 93 -15.82 5.60 -1.26
CA SER A 93 -15.99 6.63 -0.24
C SER A 93 -17.27 6.36 0.57
N PRO A 94 -17.31 6.63 1.89
CA PRO A 94 -18.55 6.51 2.66
C PRO A 94 -19.65 7.38 2.05
N THR A 95 -20.84 6.82 1.82
CA THR A 95 -21.98 7.63 1.37
C THR A 95 -22.57 8.45 2.52
N PRO A 96 -23.31 9.53 2.24
CA PRO A 96 -24.07 10.27 3.25
C PRO A 96 -24.88 9.38 4.19
N GLU A 97 -25.57 8.36 3.67
CA GLU A 97 -26.42 7.42 4.41
C GLU A 97 -25.59 6.52 5.33
N MET A 98 -24.43 6.06 4.85
CA MET A 98 -23.51 5.28 5.68
C MET A 98 -22.98 6.10 6.86
N LEU A 99 -22.80 7.41 6.67
CA LEU A 99 -22.33 8.35 7.70
C LEU A 99 -23.43 8.85 8.65
N GLU A 100 -24.71 8.55 8.41
CA GLU A 100 -25.78 9.02 9.30
C GLU A 100 -25.64 8.47 10.73
N GLY A 101 -25.79 9.35 11.73
CA GLY A 101 -25.79 8.95 13.14
C GLY A 101 -24.43 8.61 13.74
N ILE A 102 -23.32 9.00 13.08
CA ILE A 102 -21.99 9.05 13.70
C ILE A 102 -21.50 10.50 13.80
N ASP A 103 -20.79 10.81 14.88
CA ASP A 103 -20.20 12.13 15.14
C ASP A 103 -18.68 12.12 14.87
N TYR A 104 -18.07 10.94 15.00
CA TYR A 104 -16.64 10.70 14.78
C TYR A 104 -16.43 9.48 13.89
N LEU A 105 -15.50 9.58 12.95
CA LEU A 105 -14.96 8.44 12.21
C LEU A 105 -13.54 8.16 12.71
N VAL A 106 -13.38 7.06 13.45
CA VAL A 106 -12.07 6.56 13.87
C VAL A 106 -11.50 5.69 12.75
N ILE A 107 -10.28 5.98 12.30
CA ILE A 107 -9.62 5.24 11.22
C ILE A 107 -8.35 4.58 11.74
N ASP A 108 -8.22 3.28 11.50
CA ASP A 108 -7.11 2.46 11.99
C ASP A 108 -6.75 1.43 10.93
N LEU A 109 -5.80 1.74 10.05
CA LEU A 109 -5.41 0.89 8.92
C LEU A 109 -3.89 0.72 8.88
N GLN A 110 -3.39 -0.52 8.98
CA GLN A 110 -2.01 -0.82 8.65
C GLN A 110 -1.79 -0.71 7.13
N ASP A 111 -1.18 0.40 6.72
CA ASP A 111 -0.69 0.60 5.35
C ASP A 111 0.69 -0.06 5.14
N VAL A 112 1.20 -0.07 3.91
CA VAL A 112 2.49 -0.69 3.55
C VAL A 112 3.56 0.28 3.04
N GLY A 113 3.28 1.58 2.98
CA GLY A 113 4.27 2.61 2.61
C GLY A 113 4.51 2.76 1.11
N THR A 114 3.61 2.22 0.29
CA THR A 114 3.69 2.21 -1.16
C THR A 114 2.47 2.88 -1.76
N ARG A 115 2.69 3.85 -2.66
CA ARG A 115 1.66 4.71 -3.27
C ARG A 115 0.46 3.94 -3.81
N VAL A 116 0.70 2.84 -4.51
CA VAL A 116 -0.36 2.06 -5.16
C VAL A 116 -1.18 1.19 -4.21
N TYR A 117 -0.82 1.16 -2.92
CA TYR A 117 -1.64 0.50 -1.90
C TYR A 117 -2.79 1.42 -1.47
N THR A 118 -4.03 0.99 -1.73
CA THR A 118 -5.17 1.91 -1.82
C THR A 118 -5.70 2.43 -0.48
N TYR A 119 -5.19 1.94 0.65
CA TYR A 119 -5.73 2.28 1.98
C TYR A 119 -5.58 3.77 2.32
N ILE A 120 -4.47 4.40 1.91
CA ILE A 120 -4.28 5.85 2.06
C ILE A 120 -5.31 6.65 1.25
N TYR A 121 -5.77 6.13 0.11
CA TYR A 121 -6.82 6.77 -0.68
C TYR A 121 -8.21 6.57 -0.08
N THR A 122 -8.48 5.40 0.52
CA THR A 122 -9.68 5.22 1.35
C THR A 122 -9.70 6.22 2.52
N ILE A 123 -8.56 6.52 3.15
CA ILE A 123 -8.46 7.57 4.19
C ILE A 123 -8.82 8.94 3.61
N ALA A 124 -8.23 9.34 2.49
CA ALA A 124 -8.49 10.65 1.88
C ALA A 124 -9.97 10.82 1.49
N LEU A 125 -10.56 9.80 0.86
CA LEU A 125 -11.98 9.82 0.47
C LEU A 125 -12.91 9.85 1.70
N ALA A 126 -12.60 9.08 2.74
CA ALA A 126 -13.35 9.11 4.00
C ALA A 126 -13.25 10.47 4.70
N MET A 127 -12.06 11.10 4.68
CA MET A 127 -11.87 12.45 5.21
C MET A 127 -12.71 13.49 4.46
N GLN A 128 -12.74 13.41 3.13
CA GLN A 128 -13.56 14.28 2.28
C GLN A 128 -15.06 14.13 2.61
N ALA A 129 -15.56 12.89 2.66
CA ALA A 129 -16.96 12.62 2.99
C ALA A 129 -17.34 13.09 4.42
N CYS A 130 -16.43 12.95 5.38
CA CYS A 130 -16.64 13.42 6.75
C CYS A 130 -16.68 14.95 6.84
N ALA A 131 -15.86 15.66 6.05
CA ALA A 131 -15.86 17.12 6.00
C ALA A 131 -17.25 17.67 5.60
N GLU A 132 -17.88 17.07 4.60
CA GLU A 132 -19.21 17.46 4.11
C GLU A 132 -20.34 17.27 5.14
N LYS A 133 -20.13 16.40 6.13
CA LYS A 133 -21.09 16.10 7.21
C LYS A 133 -20.69 16.66 8.56
N ASN A 134 -19.60 17.45 8.62
CA ASN A 134 -19.02 17.94 9.87
C ASN A 134 -18.72 16.81 10.89
N ILE A 135 -18.34 15.64 10.39
CA ILE A 135 -17.88 14.50 11.21
C ILE A 135 -16.39 14.68 11.47
N GLU A 136 -15.98 14.50 12.73
CA GLU A 136 -14.56 14.57 13.07
C GLU A 136 -13.85 13.25 12.77
N VAL A 137 -12.71 13.34 12.08
CA VAL A 137 -11.87 12.19 11.75
C VAL A 137 -10.80 12.03 12.82
N VAL A 138 -10.66 10.82 13.35
CA VAL A 138 -9.63 10.46 14.33
C VAL A 138 -8.75 9.36 13.74
N ILE A 139 -7.52 9.68 13.35
CA ILE A 139 -6.56 8.71 12.82
C ILE A 139 -5.80 8.05 13.97
N LEU A 140 -5.92 6.73 14.10
CA LEU A 140 -5.08 5.93 14.98
C LEU A 140 -3.82 5.58 14.21
N ASP A 141 -2.76 6.38 14.40
CA ASP A 141 -1.60 6.27 13.53
C ASP A 141 -0.86 4.93 13.69
N ARG A 142 -0.23 4.48 12.60
CA ARG A 142 0.49 3.21 12.50
C ARG A 142 1.88 3.38 11.88
N PRO A 143 2.87 2.57 12.30
CA PRO A 143 4.18 2.58 11.66
C PRO A 143 4.08 2.34 10.15
N ASN A 144 4.82 3.12 9.36
CA ASN A 144 5.12 2.74 7.99
C ASN A 144 6.07 1.53 8.04
N PRO A 145 5.68 0.35 7.52
CA PRO A 145 6.44 -0.87 7.77
C PRO A 145 7.79 -0.91 7.07
N ILE A 146 7.95 -0.13 6.00
CA ILE A 146 9.20 0.03 5.27
C ILE A 146 9.92 1.31 5.67
N GLY A 147 9.62 1.87 6.84
CA GLY A 147 10.27 3.07 7.37
C GLY A 147 9.81 4.39 6.73
N GLY A 148 10.17 5.49 7.38
CA GLY A 148 9.85 6.86 6.97
C GLY A 148 11.02 7.68 6.40
N GLU A 149 12.26 7.18 6.43
CA GLU A 149 13.42 7.96 5.96
C GLU A 149 13.63 7.86 4.44
N LYS A 150 13.43 6.66 3.89
CA LYS A 150 13.65 6.41 2.47
C LYS A 150 12.45 6.81 1.63
N ILE A 151 12.73 7.64 0.63
CA ILE A 151 11.83 8.01 -0.45
C ILE A 151 12.35 7.36 -1.74
N GLU A 152 11.48 6.87 -2.61
CA GLU A 152 11.91 6.22 -3.85
C GLU A 152 10.81 6.26 -4.93
N GLY A 153 11.23 6.39 -6.18
CA GLY A 153 10.35 6.42 -7.34
C GLY A 153 9.85 7.81 -7.73
N ASN A 154 9.34 7.91 -8.96
CA ASN A 154 8.87 9.16 -9.55
C ASN A 154 7.64 9.71 -8.80
N ILE A 155 7.49 11.03 -8.83
CA ILE A 155 6.27 11.71 -8.40
C ILE A 155 5.15 11.42 -9.41
N LEU A 156 3.94 11.13 -8.91
CA LEU A 156 2.78 10.94 -9.75
C LEU A 156 2.38 12.26 -10.44
N GLU A 157 2.18 12.19 -11.75
CA GLU A 157 1.67 13.27 -12.58
C GLU A 157 0.13 13.30 -12.51
N PRO A 158 -0.51 14.46 -12.25
CA PRO A 158 -1.96 14.54 -12.02
C PRO A 158 -2.84 13.94 -13.13
N GLU A 159 -2.39 13.98 -14.38
CA GLU A 159 -3.09 13.38 -15.51
C GLU A 159 -3.20 11.85 -15.42
N PHE A 160 -2.32 11.19 -14.66
CA PHE A 160 -2.36 9.75 -14.40
C PHE A 160 -3.04 9.40 -13.07
N ALA A 161 -3.66 10.38 -12.40
CA ALA A 161 -4.37 10.14 -11.16
C ALA A 161 -5.49 9.09 -11.35
N SER A 162 -5.61 8.19 -10.38
CA SER A 162 -6.57 7.08 -10.32
C SER A 162 -6.74 6.58 -8.87
N PHE A 163 -7.55 5.54 -8.65
CA PHE A 163 -7.72 4.96 -7.31
C PHE A 163 -6.45 4.31 -6.74
N VAL A 164 -5.48 3.95 -7.58
CA VAL A 164 -4.15 3.46 -7.16
C VAL A 164 -3.09 4.57 -7.11
N GLY A 165 -3.51 5.83 -7.19
CA GLY A 165 -2.60 6.96 -7.31
C GLY A 165 -3.34 8.28 -7.36
N MET A 166 -3.79 8.84 -6.23
CA MET A 166 -4.61 10.07 -6.26
C MET A 166 -3.83 11.38 -6.12
N PHE A 167 -2.64 11.34 -5.52
CA PHE A 167 -1.87 12.53 -5.14
C PHE A 167 -0.45 12.44 -5.69
N PRO A 168 0.20 13.59 -5.99
CA PRO A 168 1.58 13.66 -6.47
C PRO A 168 2.57 13.32 -5.36
N ILE A 169 2.65 12.03 -5.03
CA ILE A 169 3.59 11.44 -4.08
C ILE A 169 4.45 10.38 -4.80
N PRO A 170 5.65 10.05 -4.30
CA PRO A 170 6.52 9.04 -4.90
C PRO A 170 6.01 7.62 -4.61
N MET A 171 6.52 6.63 -5.35
CA MET A 171 6.11 5.22 -5.18
C MET A 171 6.32 4.74 -3.73
N ARG A 172 7.48 4.99 -3.15
CA ARG A 172 7.74 4.84 -1.71
C ARG A 172 7.72 6.22 -1.08
N HIS A 173 6.65 6.52 -0.35
CA HIS A 173 6.36 7.87 0.15
C HIS A 173 6.92 8.14 1.56
N GLY A 174 7.29 7.13 2.33
CA GLY A 174 7.91 7.32 3.64
C GLY A 174 7.04 8.07 4.67
N LEU A 175 5.72 8.06 4.50
CA LEU A 175 4.78 8.67 5.45
C LEU A 175 4.04 7.60 6.24
N THR A 176 3.75 7.89 7.49
CA THR A 176 2.69 7.19 8.24
C THR A 176 1.31 7.60 7.75
N ILE A 177 0.24 6.89 8.14
CA ILE A 177 -1.12 7.26 7.73
C ILE A 177 -1.56 8.60 8.35
N GLY A 178 -1.06 8.95 9.55
CA GLY A 178 -1.30 10.22 10.20
C GLY A 178 -0.61 11.39 9.50
N GLU A 179 0.63 11.20 9.06
CA GLU A 179 1.36 12.18 8.25
C GLU A 179 0.73 12.34 6.86
N PHE A 180 0.28 11.24 6.23
CA PHE A 180 -0.47 11.30 4.97
C PHE A 180 -1.80 12.07 5.13
N ALA A 181 -2.55 11.83 6.21
CA ALA A 181 -3.78 12.58 6.50
C ALA A 181 -3.52 14.09 6.62
N GLN A 182 -2.42 14.50 7.27
CA GLN A 182 -2.04 15.90 7.32
C GLN A 182 -1.61 16.47 5.96
N LEU A 183 -0.92 15.68 5.15
CA LEU A 183 -0.55 16.07 3.79
C LEU A 183 -1.80 16.41 2.95
N VAL A 184 -2.79 15.52 2.93
CA VAL A 184 -4.03 15.73 2.15
C VAL A 184 -4.88 16.87 2.69
N LYS A 185 -4.95 17.02 4.02
CA LYS A 185 -5.63 18.17 4.64
C LYS A 185 -4.97 19.50 4.27
N LYS A 186 -3.64 19.57 4.27
CA LYS A 186 -2.90 20.82 4.11
C LYS A 186 -2.73 21.26 2.65
N TYR A 187 -2.58 20.32 1.73
CA TYR A 187 -2.13 20.61 0.36
C TYR A 187 -3.13 20.20 -0.73
N PHE A 188 -4.23 19.52 -0.38
CA PHE A 188 -5.15 18.95 -1.37
C PHE A 188 -6.63 19.21 -1.01
N ASP A 189 -6.91 20.34 -0.35
CA ASP A 189 -8.24 20.88 -0.09
C ASP A 189 -9.22 19.95 0.67
N ILE A 190 -8.71 18.99 1.44
CA ILE A 190 -9.53 18.12 2.31
C ILE A 190 -9.68 18.76 3.70
N ASP A 191 -10.56 19.76 3.82
CA ASP A 191 -10.76 20.47 5.09
C ASP A 191 -11.71 19.74 6.07
N CYS A 192 -11.26 18.62 6.64
CA CYS A 192 -11.98 17.91 7.70
C CYS A 192 -11.46 18.29 9.10
N ARG A 193 -12.31 18.20 10.13
CA ARG A 193 -11.82 18.22 11.53
C ARG A 193 -11.00 16.95 11.75
N LEU A 194 -9.71 17.09 12.02
CA LEU A 194 -8.75 15.99 12.07
C LEU A 194 -8.02 15.97 13.42
N THR A 195 -8.05 14.81 14.06
CA THR A 195 -7.25 14.47 15.24
C THR A 195 -6.38 13.26 14.90
N VAL A 196 -5.07 13.31 15.16
CA VAL A 196 -4.16 12.17 14.97
C VAL A 196 -3.66 11.67 16.33
N ILE A 197 -3.79 10.38 16.57
CA ILE A 197 -3.25 9.72 17.76
C ILE A 197 -1.83 9.24 17.45
N HIS A 198 -0.84 9.97 17.96
CA HIS A 198 0.55 9.76 17.60
C HIS A 198 1.13 8.44 18.14
N LEU A 199 2.04 7.86 17.37
CA LEU A 199 2.92 6.80 17.82
C LEU A 199 3.83 7.28 18.97
N LYS A 200 4.14 6.41 19.92
CA LYS A 200 5.25 6.60 20.88
C LYS A 200 6.38 5.63 20.58
N ASN A 201 7.61 6.08 20.75
CA ASN A 201 8.86 5.31 20.57
C ASN A 201 9.12 4.78 19.16
N TRP A 202 8.27 5.08 18.16
CA TRP A 202 8.61 4.86 16.77
C TRP A 202 9.61 5.92 16.31
N LYS A 203 10.56 5.51 15.47
CA LYS A 203 11.51 6.41 14.78
C LYS A 203 11.33 6.19 13.29
N ARG A 204 11.56 7.23 12.49
CA ARG A 204 11.41 7.12 11.04
C ARG A 204 12.36 6.08 10.42
N SER A 205 13.49 5.78 11.04
CA SER A 205 14.42 4.73 10.61
C SER A 205 13.88 3.31 10.78
N TYR A 206 12.88 3.11 11.65
CA TYR A 206 12.43 1.76 11.99
C TYR A 206 11.62 1.15 10.86
N TYR A 207 12.06 -0.04 10.44
CA TYR A 207 11.21 -1.01 9.79
C TYR A 207 10.30 -1.71 10.79
N PHE A 208 9.27 -2.40 10.31
CA PHE A 208 8.23 -2.95 11.18
C PHE A 208 8.75 -3.91 12.25
N ASP A 209 9.74 -4.74 11.92
CA ASP A 209 10.38 -5.69 12.83
C ASP A 209 11.10 -5.02 14.01
N GLU A 210 11.52 -3.77 13.84
CA GLU A 210 12.18 -2.98 14.89
C GLU A 210 11.18 -2.34 15.88
N THR A 211 9.88 -2.37 15.56
CA THR A 211 8.83 -1.79 16.40
C THR A 211 8.47 -2.66 17.61
N GLY A 212 8.68 -3.98 17.49
CA GLY A 212 8.21 -4.99 18.45
C GLY A 212 6.69 -5.22 18.43
N LEU A 213 5.98 -4.70 17.43
CA LEU A 213 4.55 -4.96 17.21
C LEU A 213 4.33 -6.27 16.43
N PRO A 214 3.18 -6.93 16.61
CA PRO A 214 2.84 -8.11 15.82
C PRO A 214 2.52 -7.73 14.37
N TRP A 215 3.07 -8.49 13.41
CA TRP A 215 2.72 -8.35 12.00
C TRP A 215 1.51 -9.23 11.68
N VAL A 216 0.46 -8.61 11.14
CA VAL A 216 -0.68 -9.29 10.50
C VAL A 216 -0.71 -8.82 9.06
N LEU A 217 -0.84 -9.76 8.12
CA LEU A 217 -0.89 -9.45 6.70
C LEU A 217 -1.98 -8.40 6.39
N PRO A 218 -1.62 -7.24 5.80
CA PRO A 218 -2.59 -6.22 5.43
C PRO A 218 -3.52 -6.65 4.27
N SER A 219 -3.04 -7.54 3.39
CA SER A 219 -3.80 -8.13 2.29
C SER A 219 -3.37 -9.58 2.02
N PRO A 220 -4.19 -10.41 1.34
CA PRO A 220 -3.94 -11.85 1.18
C PRO A 220 -2.58 -12.20 0.57
N ASN A 221 -2.08 -11.36 -0.34
CA ASN A 221 -0.86 -11.61 -1.11
C ASN A 221 0.35 -10.80 -0.59
N LEU A 222 0.20 -10.09 0.54
CA LEU A 222 1.30 -9.39 1.22
C LEU A 222 1.52 -10.01 2.62
N PRO A 223 2.03 -11.25 2.69
CA PRO A 223 2.05 -12.02 3.92
C PRO A 223 3.09 -11.56 4.94
N SER A 224 4.15 -10.86 4.51
CA SER A 224 5.31 -10.58 5.36
C SER A 224 5.89 -9.18 5.16
N LEU A 225 6.68 -8.71 6.13
CA LEU A 225 7.47 -7.48 6.01
C LEU A 225 8.40 -7.52 4.80
N GLU A 226 9.04 -8.66 4.54
CA GLU A 226 9.90 -8.85 3.37
C GLU A 226 9.15 -8.53 2.07
N THR A 227 7.91 -9.02 1.97
CA THR A 227 7.02 -8.72 0.86
C THR A 227 6.71 -7.22 0.77
N ALA A 228 6.47 -6.53 1.90
CA ALA A 228 6.27 -5.07 1.93
C ALA A 228 7.48 -4.31 1.39
N ILE A 229 8.70 -4.77 1.70
CA ILE A 229 9.96 -4.14 1.23
C ILE A 229 10.13 -4.29 -0.28
N ILE A 230 9.74 -5.44 -0.85
CA ILE A 230 9.87 -5.72 -2.30
C ILE A 230 8.73 -5.09 -3.11
N TYR A 231 7.55 -4.92 -2.50
CA TYR A 231 6.32 -4.47 -3.15
C TYR A 231 6.42 -3.21 -4.02
N PRO A 232 7.16 -2.13 -3.67
CA PRO A 232 7.30 -0.95 -4.52
C PRO A 232 7.82 -1.24 -5.94
N GLY A 233 8.56 -2.35 -6.11
CA GLY A 233 9.03 -2.82 -7.41
C GLY A 233 8.20 -3.96 -7.98
N SER A 234 7.79 -4.93 -7.16
CA SER A 234 7.10 -6.12 -7.68
C SER A 234 5.65 -5.86 -8.10
N VAL A 235 5.00 -4.84 -7.54
CA VAL A 235 3.64 -4.44 -7.96
C VAL A 235 3.56 -4.02 -9.43
N LEU A 236 4.67 -3.51 -9.99
CA LEU A 236 4.72 -3.07 -11.38
C LEU A 236 4.35 -4.20 -12.37
N PHE A 237 4.66 -5.44 -12.00
CA PHE A 237 4.38 -6.61 -12.85
C PHE A 237 2.89 -6.93 -12.97
N GLU A 238 2.03 -6.42 -12.09
CA GLU A 238 0.57 -6.55 -12.22
C GLU A 238 0.07 -6.01 -13.56
N ALA A 239 0.71 -4.95 -14.06
CA ALA A 239 0.43 -4.34 -15.35
C ALA A 239 1.08 -5.04 -16.55
N THR A 240 1.55 -6.28 -16.38
CA THR A 240 2.22 -7.05 -17.44
C THR A 240 1.72 -8.49 -17.49
N THR A 241 2.07 -9.20 -18.55
CA THR A 241 1.91 -10.66 -18.65
C THR A 241 2.86 -11.46 -17.76
N ILE A 242 3.85 -10.84 -17.12
CA ILE A 242 4.77 -11.53 -16.20
C ILE A 242 4.07 -11.78 -14.87
N SER A 243 4.25 -12.98 -14.32
CA SER A 243 3.70 -13.34 -13.01
C SER A 243 4.57 -12.74 -11.91
N GLU A 244 3.92 -12.04 -10.98
CA GLU A 244 4.45 -11.56 -9.70
C GLU A 244 4.25 -12.58 -8.57
N GLY A 245 4.04 -13.86 -8.91
CA GLY A 245 4.05 -14.95 -7.94
C GLY A 245 2.78 -15.11 -7.11
N ARG A 246 1.71 -14.35 -7.39
CA ARG A 246 0.36 -14.67 -6.89
C ARG A 246 -0.01 -16.10 -7.27
N GLY A 247 -0.69 -16.82 -6.37
CA GLY A 247 -0.87 -18.27 -6.51
C GLY A 247 0.26 -19.12 -5.93
N THR A 248 1.25 -18.50 -5.27
CA THR A 248 2.32 -19.21 -4.54
C THR A 248 2.33 -18.77 -3.07
N VAL A 249 3.13 -19.44 -2.25
CA VAL A 249 3.35 -19.06 -0.84
C VAL A 249 4.28 -17.85 -0.67
N LYS A 250 4.90 -17.37 -1.76
CA LYS A 250 5.84 -16.24 -1.81
C LYS A 250 5.42 -15.24 -2.90
N SER A 251 4.15 -14.86 -2.86
CA SER A 251 3.59 -13.81 -3.71
C SER A 251 4.34 -12.50 -3.56
N LEU A 252 4.49 -11.76 -4.66
CA LEU A 252 5.20 -10.48 -4.76
C LEU A 252 6.70 -10.53 -4.44
N GLU A 253 7.23 -11.68 -4.00
CA GLU A 253 8.67 -11.97 -3.88
C GLU A 253 9.19 -12.76 -5.08
N THR A 254 8.30 -13.42 -5.83
CA THR A 254 8.64 -14.30 -6.96
C THR A 254 8.18 -13.67 -8.27
N ILE A 255 9.06 -13.60 -9.27
CA ILE A 255 8.76 -13.02 -10.59
C ILE A 255 9.12 -14.05 -11.68
N GLY A 256 8.22 -14.28 -12.64
CA GLY A 256 8.53 -15.22 -13.73
C GLY A 256 7.46 -15.41 -14.80
N HIS A 257 7.80 -16.26 -15.77
CA HIS A 257 6.99 -16.59 -16.94
C HIS A 257 7.38 -17.99 -17.47
N PRO A 258 6.46 -18.77 -18.10
CA PRO A 258 6.76 -20.13 -18.60
C PRO A 258 7.96 -20.23 -19.55
N HIS A 259 8.22 -19.16 -20.31
CA HIS A 259 9.30 -19.09 -21.28
C HIS A 259 10.66 -18.63 -20.73
N ILE A 260 10.80 -18.42 -19.42
CA ILE A 260 12.08 -18.04 -18.81
C ILE A 260 12.91 -19.29 -18.48
N LYS A 261 14.19 -19.27 -18.85
CA LYS A 261 15.20 -20.22 -18.39
C LYS A 261 16.00 -19.60 -17.25
N PRO A 262 15.63 -19.85 -15.98
CA PRO A 262 16.06 -19.01 -14.86
C PRO A 262 17.56 -19.11 -14.56
N PHE A 263 18.14 -20.30 -14.68
CA PHE A 263 19.56 -20.53 -14.37
C PHE A 263 20.52 -19.88 -15.37
N GLU A 264 20.09 -19.64 -16.62
CA GLU A 264 20.88 -18.95 -17.62
C GLU A 264 20.69 -17.43 -17.53
N TRP A 265 19.45 -16.98 -17.33
CA TRP A 265 19.10 -15.57 -17.47
C TRP A 265 19.39 -14.74 -16.22
N VAL A 266 19.23 -15.30 -15.01
CA VAL A 266 19.53 -14.56 -13.77
C VAL A 266 20.98 -14.08 -13.72
N GLN A 267 21.93 -14.85 -14.25
CA GLN A 267 23.33 -14.42 -14.32
C GLN A 267 23.53 -13.18 -15.20
N ARG A 268 22.77 -13.05 -16.29
CA ARG A 268 22.82 -11.87 -17.17
C ARG A 268 22.22 -10.64 -16.50
N LEU A 269 21.12 -10.82 -15.76
CA LEU A 269 20.52 -9.75 -14.97
C LEU A 269 21.49 -9.20 -13.91
N LEU A 270 22.20 -10.07 -13.21
CA LEU A 270 23.12 -9.65 -12.14
C LEU A 270 24.23 -8.74 -12.68
N GLN A 271 24.73 -8.99 -13.90
CA GLN A 271 25.70 -8.11 -14.56
C GLN A 271 25.11 -6.70 -14.80
N LYS A 272 23.85 -6.61 -15.21
CA LYS A 272 23.16 -5.32 -15.40
C LYS A 272 22.97 -4.57 -14.08
N PHE A 273 22.65 -5.27 -13.00
CA PHE A 273 22.52 -4.63 -11.68
C PHE A 273 23.86 -4.15 -11.13
N GLU A 274 24.95 -4.88 -11.40
CA GLU A 274 26.31 -4.44 -11.07
C GLU A 274 26.71 -3.17 -11.84
N GLU A 275 26.42 -3.11 -13.15
CA GLU A 275 26.64 -1.91 -13.98
C GLU A 275 25.89 -0.67 -13.45
N TYR A 276 24.73 -0.86 -12.84
CA TYR A 276 23.88 0.21 -12.30
C TYR A 276 24.08 0.45 -10.79
N GLU A 277 25.04 -0.24 -10.18
CA GLU A 277 25.33 -0.21 -8.73
C GLU A 277 24.09 -0.49 -7.86
N LEU A 278 23.16 -1.31 -8.35
CA LEU A 278 21.99 -1.75 -7.62
C LEU A 278 22.34 -2.98 -6.77
N LYS A 279 22.21 -2.82 -5.45
CA LYS A 279 22.64 -3.80 -4.42
C LYS A 279 21.62 -3.92 -3.29
N GLY A 280 21.93 -4.74 -2.28
CA GLY A 280 21.04 -5.00 -1.14
C GLY A 280 20.00 -6.09 -1.39
N PHE A 281 20.13 -6.84 -2.48
CA PHE A 281 19.27 -7.98 -2.79
C PHE A 281 20.05 -9.11 -3.47
N ALA A 282 19.46 -10.30 -3.47
CA ALA A 282 19.88 -11.44 -4.27
C ALA A 282 18.70 -11.94 -5.12
N LEU A 283 19.00 -12.40 -6.34
CA LEU A 283 18.04 -13.08 -7.19
C LEU A 283 18.35 -14.58 -7.19
N ARG A 284 17.46 -15.36 -6.57
CA ARG A 284 17.59 -16.82 -6.56
C ARG A 284 16.78 -17.41 -7.72
N PRO A 285 17.40 -18.05 -8.73
CA PRO A 285 16.65 -18.69 -9.81
C PRO A 285 15.76 -19.82 -9.26
N LEU A 286 14.56 -19.96 -9.81
CA LEU A 286 13.64 -21.06 -9.49
C LEU A 286 12.63 -21.36 -10.61
N TYR A 287 11.96 -22.49 -10.46
CA TYR A 287 10.68 -22.77 -11.12
C TYR A 287 9.57 -22.77 -10.08
N PHE A 288 8.42 -22.18 -10.41
CA PHE A 288 7.23 -22.17 -9.57
C PHE A 288 5.98 -22.45 -10.42
N LYS A 289 4.90 -22.86 -9.76
CA LYS A 289 3.63 -23.17 -10.42
C LYS A 289 2.49 -22.50 -9.63
N PRO A 290 1.95 -21.37 -10.12
CA PRO A 290 0.82 -20.70 -9.47
C PRO A 290 -0.42 -21.61 -9.39
N THR A 291 -1.17 -21.51 -8.30
CA THR A 291 -2.46 -22.19 -8.12
C THR A 291 -3.66 -21.34 -8.55
N PHE A 292 -3.48 -20.03 -8.66
CA PHE A 292 -4.45 -19.05 -9.19
C PHE A 292 -3.69 -17.88 -9.83
N ASN A 293 -4.41 -16.92 -10.44
CA ASN A 293 -3.84 -15.77 -11.16
C ASN A 293 -3.04 -16.19 -12.41
N LYS A 294 -2.08 -15.37 -12.87
CA LYS A 294 -1.29 -15.58 -14.10
C LYS A 294 -0.61 -16.94 -14.10
N PHE A 295 -0.76 -17.68 -15.20
CA PHE A 295 -0.18 -19.03 -15.40
C PHE A 295 -0.61 -20.05 -14.36
N ALA A 296 -1.82 -19.92 -13.78
CA ALA A 296 -2.38 -20.93 -12.90
C ALA A 296 -2.35 -22.32 -13.56
N GLY A 297 -1.73 -23.29 -12.88
CA GLY A 297 -1.60 -24.66 -13.41
C GLY A 297 -0.47 -24.86 -14.42
N GLU A 298 0.35 -23.85 -14.71
CA GLU A 298 1.50 -23.92 -15.60
C GLU A 298 2.82 -23.61 -14.86
N ALA A 299 3.92 -24.26 -15.24
CA ALA A 299 5.22 -24.04 -14.60
C ALA A 299 5.89 -22.79 -15.20
N CYS A 300 6.27 -21.86 -14.34
CA CYS A 300 6.99 -20.64 -14.66
C CYS A 300 8.46 -20.77 -14.26
N GLY A 301 9.38 -20.44 -15.17
CA GLY A 301 10.75 -20.13 -14.79
C GLY A 301 10.84 -18.68 -14.30
N GLY A 302 11.74 -18.41 -13.36
CA GLY A 302 11.91 -17.06 -12.84
C GLY A 302 12.90 -16.98 -11.70
N PHE A 303 12.67 -16.04 -10.79
CA PHE A 303 13.52 -15.83 -9.64
C PHE A 303 12.70 -15.36 -8.43
N GLN A 304 13.25 -15.59 -7.25
CA GLN A 304 12.78 -14.98 -6.01
C GLN A 304 13.75 -13.88 -5.64
N VAL A 305 13.22 -12.72 -5.30
CA VAL A 305 13.97 -11.61 -4.74
C VAL A 305 14.14 -11.86 -3.24
N HIS A 306 15.38 -11.82 -2.76
CA HIS A 306 15.71 -11.87 -1.33
C HIS A 306 16.36 -10.54 -0.96
N VAL A 307 15.87 -9.85 0.07
CA VAL A 307 16.53 -8.65 0.59
C VAL A 307 17.71 -9.09 1.43
N THR A 308 18.91 -8.65 1.05
CA THR A 308 20.15 -8.94 1.79
C THR A 308 20.60 -7.74 2.62
N ASP A 309 20.28 -6.53 2.16
CA ASP A 309 20.46 -5.29 2.91
C ASP A 309 19.37 -4.28 2.52
N ARG A 310 18.35 -4.15 3.37
CA ARG A 310 17.24 -3.21 3.18
C ARG A 310 17.65 -1.74 3.20
N SER A 311 18.81 -1.40 3.76
CA SER A 311 19.34 -0.03 3.81
C SER A 311 19.97 0.39 2.47
N GLU A 312 20.36 -0.57 1.63
CA GLU A 312 20.88 -0.31 0.29
C GLU A 312 19.87 -0.66 -0.82
N PHE A 313 18.95 -1.58 -0.54
CA PHE A 313 17.97 -2.02 -1.53
C PHE A 313 17.03 -0.89 -2.01
N LYS A 314 16.92 -0.77 -3.34
CA LYS A 314 16.06 0.15 -4.10
C LYS A 314 15.02 -0.64 -4.90
N PRO A 315 13.94 -1.14 -4.25
CA PRO A 315 12.95 -2.01 -4.88
C PRO A 315 12.33 -1.43 -6.15
N TRP A 316 12.01 -0.13 -6.18
CA TRP A 316 11.38 0.48 -7.36
C TRP A 316 12.38 0.53 -8.53
N SER A 317 13.61 1.01 -8.32
CA SER A 317 14.63 1.04 -9.38
C SER A 317 14.92 -0.37 -9.93
N VAL A 318 15.03 -1.36 -9.03
CA VAL A 318 15.22 -2.77 -9.41
C VAL A 318 14.02 -3.27 -10.22
N GLY A 319 12.78 -2.96 -9.81
CA GLY A 319 11.57 -3.32 -10.55
C GLY A 319 11.53 -2.75 -11.97
N GLN A 320 11.88 -1.47 -12.14
CA GLN A 320 11.92 -0.82 -13.46
C GLN A 320 12.97 -1.46 -14.38
N VAL A 321 14.17 -1.71 -13.86
CA VAL A 321 15.24 -2.38 -14.62
C VAL A 321 14.83 -3.81 -14.98
N LEU A 322 14.28 -4.57 -14.04
CA LEU A 322 13.75 -5.92 -14.31
C LEU A 322 12.72 -5.91 -15.43
N MET A 323 11.80 -4.94 -15.43
CA MET A 323 10.78 -4.79 -16.45
C MET A 323 11.38 -4.58 -17.85
N LYS A 324 12.35 -3.67 -17.96
CA LYS A 324 13.08 -3.43 -19.22
C LYS A 324 13.80 -4.69 -19.72
N GLU A 325 14.55 -5.36 -18.85
CA GLU A 325 15.29 -6.57 -19.21
C GLU A 325 14.37 -7.74 -19.56
N LEU A 326 13.21 -7.87 -18.89
CA LEU A 326 12.20 -8.89 -19.21
C LEU A 326 11.52 -8.64 -20.55
N MET A 327 11.24 -7.38 -20.90
CA MET A 327 10.71 -7.03 -22.22
C MET A 327 11.70 -7.45 -23.33
N GLY A 328 13.00 -7.20 -23.13
CA GLY A 328 14.05 -7.64 -24.04
C GLY A 328 14.23 -9.17 -24.10
N LEU A 329 14.08 -9.87 -22.97
CA LEU A 329 14.16 -11.33 -22.91
C LEU A 329 12.98 -12.01 -23.63
N LEU A 330 11.79 -11.45 -23.48
CA LEU A 330 10.52 -12.06 -23.88
C LEU A 330 9.78 -11.23 -24.94
N PRO A 331 10.40 -10.87 -26.08
CA PRO A 331 9.79 -9.91 -27.02
C PRO A 331 8.45 -10.38 -27.60
N ASN A 332 8.21 -11.70 -27.65
CA ASN A 332 6.95 -12.29 -28.14
C ASN A 332 5.91 -12.54 -27.03
N HIS A 333 6.30 -12.46 -25.75
CA HIS A 333 5.47 -12.86 -24.62
C HIS A 333 5.21 -11.75 -23.60
N PHE A 334 6.12 -10.78 -23.48
CA PHE A 334 5.93 -9.58 -22.67
C PHE A 334 4.88 -8.68 -23.33
N ARG A 335 3.81 -8.37 -22.60
CA ARG A 335 2.81 -7.39 -23.00
C ARG A 335 2.36 -6.60 -21.80
N TRP A 336 2.06 -5.32 -22.03
CA TRP A 336 1.31 -4.52 -21.07
C TRP A 336 -0.12 -5.05 -20.95
N THR A 337 -0.65 -5.07 -19.73
CA THR A 337 -2.06 -5.36 -19.48
C THR A 337 -2.91 -4.21 -20.07
N ASN A 338 -4.02 -4.54 -20.73
CA ASN A 338 -4.97 -3.52 -21.19
C ASN A 338 -5.93 -3.14 -20.06
N PRO A 339 -6.50 -1.92 -20.05
CA PRO A 339 -7.60 -1.60 -19.15
C PRO A 339 -8.79 -2.56 -19.32
N PRO A 340 -9.65 -2.72 -18.29
CA PRO A 340 -9.66 -1.96 -17.05
C PRO A 340 -8.67 -2.46 -15.98
N TYR A 341 -8.33 -1.57 -15.04
CA TYR A 341 -7.58 -1.91 -13.82
C TYR A 341 -8.00 -0.99 -12.68
N GLU A 342 -8.42 -1.57 -11.55
CA GLU A 342 -8.81 -0.82 -10.34
C GLU A 342 -9.77 0.34 -10.63
N TYR A 343 -10.81 0.07 -11.44
CA TYR A 343 -11.86 1.03 -11.87
C TYR A 343 -11.38 2.19 -12.77
N GLU A 344 -10.17 2.13 -13.31
CA GLU A 344 -9.76 2.93 -14.47
C GLU A 344 -9.97 2.12 -15.76
N PHE A 345 -10.68 2.70 -16.73
CA PHE A 345 -11.16 2.01 -17.93
C PHE A 345 -10.49 2.49 -19.22
N LYS A 346 -9.67 3.54 -19.16
CA LYS A 346 -9.08 4.19 -20.34
C LYS A 346 -7.56 4.15 -20.34
N LYS A 347 -6.94 4.48 -19.21
CA LYS A 347 -5.47 4.56 -19.11
C LYS A 347 -4.86 3.17 -18.98
N LEU A 348 -3.63 3.01 -19.47
CA LEU A 348 -2.91 1.76 -19.28
C LEU A 348 -2.60 1.54 -17.79
N PRO A 349 -2.80 0.33 -17.26
CA PRO A 349 -2.48 -0.03 -15.89
C PRO A 349 -1.05 0.34 -15.48
N ILE A 350 -0.07 0.13 -16.37
CA ILE A 350 1.33 0.46 -16.09
C ILE A 350 1.54 1.96 -15.89
N ASP A 351 0.83 2.79 -16.67
CA ASP A 351 0.98 4.24 -16.61
C ASP A 351 0.36 4.81 -15.33
N ILE A 352 -0.77 4.25 -14.85
CA ILE A 352 -1.40 4.68 -13.59
C ILE A 352 -0.70 4.12 -12.34
N ILE A 353 -0.13 2.92 -12.40
CA ILE A 353 0.71 2.38 -11.33
C ILE A 353 1.98 3.23 -11.19
N ASN A 354 2.64 3.53 -12.31
CA ASN A 354 3.80 4.42 -12.33
C ASN A 354 3.44 5.89 -12.10
N GLY A 355 2.18 6.29 -12.31
CA GLY A 355 1.76 7.69 -12.23
C GLY A 355 2.39 8.56 -13.34
N THR A 356 2.81 7.95 -14.45
CA THR A 356 3.35 8.61 -15.66
C THR A 356 3.47 7.57 -16.79
N ASN A 357 3.30 7.98 -18.04
CA ASN A 357 3.64 7.16 -19.22
C ASN A 357 5.15 7.11 -19.52
N LYS A 358 5.92 8.09 -19.02
CA LYS A 358 7.36 8.21 -19.33
C LYS A 358 8.16 6.94 -19.00
N LEU A 359 7.78 6.22 -17.94
CA LEU A 359 8.45 4.99 -17.53
C LEU A 359 8.15 3.81 -18.45
N ARG A 360 6.91 3.70 -18.95
CA ARG A 360 6.55 2.73 -19.98
C ARG A 360 7.34 3.01 -21.26
N GLU A 361 7.40 4.27 -21.68
CA GLU A 361 8.14 4.69 -22.87
C GLU A 361 9.65 4.48 -22.71
N TRP A 362 10.19 4.69 -21.50
CA TRP A 362 11.59 4.37 -21.17
C TRP A 362 11.88 2.88 -21.31
N VAL A 363 10.98 2.00 -20.87
CA VAL A 363 11.09 0.56 -21.09
C VAL A 363 11.04 0.22 -22.58
N GLU A 364 10.05 0.74 -23.31
CA GLU A 364 9.81 0.44 -24.73
C GLU A 364 10.96 0.91 -25.65
N HIS A 365 11.58 2.04 -25.34
CA HIS A 365 12.68 2.60 -26.12
C HIS A 365 14.07 2.16 -25.63
N ASN A 366 14.14 1.21 -24.69
CA ASN A 366 15.37 0.75 -24.07
C ASN A 366 16.23 1.90 -23.50
N GLY A 367 15.59 2.79 -22.75
CA GLY A 367 16.21 3.96 -22.15
C GLY A 367 17.37 3.63 -21.20
N THR A 368 18.25 4.60 -21.03
CA THR A 368 19.44 4.51 -20.18
C THR A 368 19.07 4.58 -18.70
N TYR A 369 19.91 4.01 -17.84
CA TYR A 369 19.68 4.12 -16.39
C TYR A 369 19.77 5.57 -15.88
N LEU A 370 20.53 6.44 -16.54
CA LEU A 370 20.61 7.86 -16.20
C LEU A 370 19.25 8.57 -16.38
N GLU A 371 18.53 8.25 -17.46
CA GLU A 371 17.18 8.80 -17.69
C GLU A 371 16.20 8.35 -16.58
N LEU A 372 16.30 7.09 -16.12
CA LEU A 372 15.51 6.60 -15.00
C LEU A 372 15.78 7.39 -13.71
N LEU A 373 17.06 7.64 -13.41
CA LEU A 373 17.46 8.45 -12.25
C LEU A 373 16.97 9.90 -12.36
N GLN A 374 16.98 10.48 -13.56
CA GLN A 374 16.46 11.83 -13.78
C GLN A 374 14.95 11.88 -13.49
N MET A 375 14.17 10.92 -14.01
CA MET A 375 12.74 10.82 -13.72
C MET A 375 12.44 10.59 -12.22
N GLU A 376 13.29 9.89 -11.49
CA GLU A 376 13.14 9.72 -10.03
C GLU A 376 13.37 11.03 -9.25
N LEU A 377 14.25 11.91 -9.76
CA LEU A 377 14.60 13.17 -9.11
C LEU A 377 13.62 14.31 -9.46
N GLU A 378 12.89 14.20 -10.57
CA GLU A 378 11.84 15.15 -10.97
C GLU A 378 10.79 15.32 -9.84
N GLY A 379 10.59 16.57 -9.38
CA GLY A 379 9.63 16.91 -8.32
C GLY A 379 10.01 16.46 -6.90
N ARG A 380 11.10 15.72 -6.72
CA ARG A 380 11.48 15.14 -5.41
C ARG A 380 11.72 16.19 -4.32
N ASN A 381 12.45 17.26 -4.65
CA ASN A 381 12.73 18.33 -3.69
C ASN A 381 11.46 19.08 -3.27
N GLU A 382 10.51 19.27 -4.19
CA GLU A 382 9.21 19.87 -3.87
C GLU A 382 8.42 18.98 -2.91
N TYR A 383 8.41 17.67 -3.16
CA TYR A 383 7.79 16.70 -2.26
C TYR A 383 8.43 16.71 -0.86
N LEU A 384 9.76 16.69 -0.77
CA LEU A 384 10.48 16.75 0.50
C LEU A 384 10.15 18.03 1.29
N ASN A 385 10.11 19.18 0.61
CA ASN A 385 9.73 20.45 1.22
C ASN A 385 8.28 20.46 1.72
N LYS A 386 7.36 19.82 0.98
CA LYS A 386 5.95 19.68 1.41
C LYS A 386 5.86 18.85 2.70
N ILE A 387 6.52 17.68 2.73
CA ILE A 387 6.36 16.76 3.85
C ILE A 387 7.03 17.25 5.14
N ASP A 388 8.12 18.01 5.07
CA ASP A 388 8.85 18.53 6.25
C ASP A 388 7.93 19.21 7.27
N SER A 389 6.93 19.94 6.77
CA SER A 389 5.98 20.69 7.59
C SER A 389 4.79 19.89 8.15
N ILE A 390 4.67 18.61 7.78
CA ILE A 390 3.60 17.70 8.25
C ILE A 390 4.12 16.46 8.97
N LEU A 391 5.45 16.28 9.06
CA LEU A 391 6.04 15.16 9.77
C LEU A 391 5.67 15.22 11.26
N LEU A 392 5.25 14.08 11.80
CA LEU A 392 4.90 13.92 13.22
C LEU A 392 6.06 13.34 14.03
N TYR A 393 6.97 12.66 13.35
CA TYR A 393 8.03 11.88 13.95
C TYR A 393 9.39 12.38 13.47
N LYS A 394 10.42 12.14 14.28
CA LYS A 394 11.81 12.41 13.92
C LYS A 394 12.53 11.14 13.49
#